data_AF-A0A2D4K8R8-F1
#
_entry.id   AF-A0A2D4K8R8-F1
#
_cell.length_a   1.000
_cell.length_b   1.000
_cell.length_c   1.000
_cell.angle_alpha   90.00
_cell.angle_beta   90.00
_cell.angle_gamma   90.00
#
_symmetry.space_group_name_H-M   'P 1'
#
loop_
_entity.id
_entity.type
_entity.pdbx_description
1 polymer ?
#
loop_
_entity_poly.entity_id
_entity_poly.type
_entity_poly.pdbx_seq_one_letter_code
_entity_poly.pdbx_strand_id
1 'polypeptide(L)'
;SKLYNEVRACREKDHDPEAQFEMPYVVRLHNFHQLAPPKACFSFRHPNPDPLKDNNRYQTLEFQVDVNTVLHGFAGYFETTLYGDITLSIRPETHSPGMFSWFPIFFPIKQPMSVQAGEKIEVAFWRCSNSKKVWYEWAVVSPMCSVIHNTTGRSYTIGL
;
A
#
# COMPACT_ATOMS: atom_id res chain seq x y z
N SER A 1 15.66 -0.74 9.01
CA SER A 1 15.50 -1.70 7.89
C SER A 1 16.12 -1.13 6.61
N LYS A 2 16.55 -2.00 5.67
CA LYS A 2 17.16 -1.62 4.37
C LYS A 2 16.24 -0.71 3.56
N LEU A 3 15.00 -1.15 3.29
CA LEU A 3 14.06 -0.40 2.44
C LEU A 3 13.63 0.93 3.07
N TYR A 4 13.48 0.99 4.40
CA TYR A 4 13.21 2.24 5.10
C TYR A 4 14.34 3.27 4.92
N ASN A 5 15.60 2.82 4.97
CA ASN A 5 16.75 3.70 4.74
C ASN A 5 16.84 4.14 3.28
N GLU A 6 16.46 3.28 2.32
CA GLU A 6 16.36 3.65 0.90
C GLU A 6 15.32 4.74 0.68
N VAL A 7 14.11 4.60 1.25
CA VAL A 7 13.09 5.67 1.19
C VAL A 7 13.60 6.95 1.86
N ARG A 8 14.21 6.86 3.05
CA ARG A 8 14.78 8.02 3.76
C ARG A 8 15.81 8.79 2.91
N ALA A 9 16.57 8.08 2.07
CA ALA A 9 17.58 8.68 1.20
C ALA A 9 16.98 9.43 -0.01
N CYS A 10 15.71 9.21 -0.34
CA CYS A 10 14.99 9.90 -1.42
C CYS A 10 14.53 11.33 -1.07
N ARG A 11 15.03 11.93 0.01
CA ARG A 11 14.69 13.31 0.37
C ARG A 11 15.22 14.29 -0.68
N GLU A 12 14.33 15.10 -1.23
CA GLU A 12 14.66 16.16 -2.18
C GLU A 12 14.70 17.55 -1.49
N LYS A 13 15.42 18.51 -2.08
CA LYS A 13 15.67 19.82 -1.45
C LYS A 13 14.47 20.77 -1.50
N ASP A 14 13.68 20.69 -2.57
CA ASP A 14 12.60 21.65 -2.87
C ASP A 14 11.20 21.11 -2.55
N HIS A 15 11.14 19.96 -1.88
CA HIS A 15 9.90 19.30 -1.45
C HIS A 15 9.82 19.23 0.08
N ASP A 16 8.65 18.88 0.60
CA ASP A 16 8.48 18.56 2.02
C ASP A 16 9.54 17.51 2.43
N PRO A 17 10.28 17.72 3.53
CA PRO A 17 11.41 16.87 3.91
C PRO A 17 11.05 15.41 4.23
N GLU A 18 9.76 15.11 4.37
CA GLU A 18 9.22 13.77 4.58
C GLU A 18 8.30 13.30 3.43
N ALA A 19 8.21 14.02 2.32
CA ALA A 19 7.35 13.68 1.17
C ALA A 19 7.62 12.26 0.63
N GLN A 20 8.87 11.82 0.68
CA GLN A 20 9.28 10.47 0.26
C GLN A 20 8.60 9.35 1.07
N PHE A 21 8.13 9.61 2.29
CA PHE A 21 7.35 8.63 3.06
C PHE A 21 5.84 8.70 2.77
N GLU A 22 5.40 9.64 1.93
CA GLU A 22 4.01 9.88 1.57
C GLU A 22 3.75 9.59 0.08
N MET A 23 4.58 8.74 -0.53
CA MET A 23 4.39 8.25 -1.88
C MET A 23 4.71 6.76 -1.98
N PRO A 24 4.02 6.01 -2.86
CA PRO A 24 4.31 4.61 -3.08
C PRO A 24 5.47 4.39 -4.06
N TYR A 25 6.18 3.28 -3.90
CA TYR A 25 7.31 2.90 -4.76
C TYR A 25 7.10 1.53 -5.41
N VAL A 26 7.24 1.43 -6.73
CA VAL A 26 7.34 0.13 -7.40
C VAL A 26 8.73 -0.44 -7.11
N VAL A 27 8.81 -1.57 -6.42
CA VAL A 27 10.08 -2.13 -5.96
C VAL A 27 10.04 -3.66 -5.95
N ARG A 28 11.13 -4.27 -6.44
CA ARG A 28 11.35 -5.71 -6.25
C ARG A 28 11.80 -5.96 -4.80
N LEU A 29 10.84 -6.23 -3.93
CA LEU A 29 11.09 -6.56 -2.52
C LEU A 29 12.00 -7.79 -2.42
N HIS A 30 13.20 -7.61 -1.85
CA HIS A 30 14.21 -8.68 -1.74
C HIS A 30 14.65 -8.91 -0.30
N ASN A 31 15.16 -7.88 0.38
CA ASN A 31 15.54 -7.97 1.79
C ASN A 31 14.45 -7.35 2.67
N PHE A 32 13.40 -8.11 2.92
CA PHE A 32 12.25 -7.74 3.74
C PHE A 32 11.68 -8.95 4.47
N HIS A 33 10.85 -8.71 5.47
CA HIS A 33 10.12 -9.73 6.20
C HIS A 33 8.62 -9.45 6.06
N GLN A 34 7.87 -10.35 5.42
CA GLN A 34 6.42 -10.30 5.37
C GLN A 34 5.86 -10.72 6.73
N LEU A 35 5.23 -9.78 7.45
CA LEU A 35 4.77 -10.00 8.83
C LEU A 35 3.43 -10.76 8.93
N ALA A 36 2.61 -10.69 7.89
CA ALA A 36 1.30 -11.33 7.81
C ALA A 36 0.92 -11.60 6.34
N PRO A 37 0.02 -12.56 6.05
CA PRO A 37 -0.47 -12.82 4.69
C PRO A 37 -1.17 -11.59 4.08
N PRO A 38 -1.08 -11.37 2.75
CA PRO A 38 -1.76 -10.27 2.08
C PRO A 38 -3.29 -10.38 2.24
N LYS A 39 -3.95 -9.23 2.44
CA LYS A 39 -5.41 -9.11 2.50
C LYS A 39 -5.91 -8.22 1.37
N ALA A 40 -7.13 -8.50 0.87
CA ALA A 40 -7.76 -7.71 -0.17
C ALA A 40 -8.08 -6.29 0.33
N CYS A 41 -7.64 -5.27 -0.42
CA CYS A 41 -7.85 -3.86 -0.07
C CYS A 41 -9.02 -3.24 -0.87
N PHE A 42 -8.82 -2.96 -2.16
CA PHE A 42 -9.84 -2.40 -3.04
C PHE A 42 -10.13 -3.33 -4.22
N SER A 43 -11.38 -3.34 -4.68
CA SER A 43 -11.81 -4.09 -5.86
C SER A 43 -12.62 -3.22 -6.81
N PHE A 44 -12.45 -3.44 -8.11
CA PHE A 44 -13.16 -2.77 -9.18
C PHE A 44 -13.71 -3.81 -10.15
N ARG A 45 -14.93 -3.58 -10.65
CA ARG A 45 -15.62 -4.47 -11.58
C ARG A 45 -15.98 -3.71 -12.84
N HIS A 46 -15.81 -4.36 -13.99
CA HIS A 46 -16.10 -3.80 -15.30
C HIS A 46 -17.04 -4.75 -16.08
N PRO A 47 -18.19 -4.28 -16.60
CA PRO A 47 -18.73 -2.92 -16.45
C PRO A 47 -19.10 -2.60 -14.99
N ASN A 48 -18.95 -1.33 -14.58
CA ASN A 48 -19.25 -0.90 -13.21
C ASN A 48 -20.79 -0.85 -13.05
N PRO A 49 -21.39 -1.64 -12.14
CA PRO A 49 -22.83 -1.61 -11.92
C PRO A 49 -23.30 -0.38 -11.14
N ASP A 50 -22.39 0.37 -10.49
CA ASP A 50 -22.74 1.56 -9.72
C ASP A 50 -23.19 2.71 -10.65
N PRO A 51 -24.44 3.21 -10.49
CA PRO A 51 -24.94 4.33 -11.30
C PRO A 51 -24.16 5.63 -11.08
N LEU A 52 -23.62 5.86 -9.88
CA LEU A 52 -22.82 7.05 -9.56
C LEU A 52 -21.37 6.93 -10.06
N LYS A 53 -20.93 5.71 -10.39
CA LYS A 53 -19.56 5.38 -10.81
C LYS A 53 -18.50 5.92 -9.83
N ASP A 54 -18.81 5.92 -8.54
CA ASP A 54 -17.85 6.40 -7.55
C ASP A 54 -16.70 5.40 -7.43
N ASN A 55 -15.48 5.89 -7.59
CA ASN A 55 -14.26 5.11 -7.47
C ASN A 55 -13.48 5.45 -6.18
N ASN A 56 -13.99 6.33 -5.33
CA ASN A 56 -13.43 6.56 -4.00
C ASN A 56 -13.67 5.34 -3.12
N ARG A 57 -12.69 4.99 -2.30
CA ARG A 57 -12.75 3.80 -1.43
C ARG A 57 -12.18 4.14 -0.07
N TYR A 58 -12.70 3.47 0.95
CA TYR A 58 -12.12 3.41 2.28
C TYR A 58 -12.16 1.95 2.73
N GLN A 59 -11.07 1.48 3.33
CA GLN A 59 -11.00 0.14 3.90
C GLN A 59 -10.06 0.13 5.09
N THR A 60 -10.45 -0.63 6.12
CA THR A 60 -9.58 -0.98 7.23
C THR A 60 -9.19 -2.46 7.14
N LEU A 61 -7.92 -2.76 7.38
CA LEU A 61 -7.37 -4.11 7.38
C LEU A 61 -6.64 -4.36 8.69
N GLU A 62 -6.94 -5.49 9.33
CA GLU A 62 -6.22 -5.96 10.52
C GLU A 62 -5.26 -7.10 10.14
N PHE A 63 -4.04 -7.12 10.67
CA PHE A 63 -3.04 -8.15 10.43
C PHE A 63 -2.51 -8.68 11.77
N GLN A 64 -2.70 -9.98 12.02
CA GLN A 64 -2.12 -10.66 13.17
C GLN A 64 -0.61 -10.82 12.94
N VAL A 65 0.21 -10.44 13.93
CA VAL A 65 1.67 -10.57 13.88
C VAL A 65 2.13 -11.45 15.03
N ASP A 66 2.81 -12.55 14.71
CA ASP A 66 3.20 -13.56 15.70
C ASP A 66 4.69 -13.47 16.09
N VAL A 67 5.36 -12.38 15.71
CA VAL A 67 6.79 -12.16 15.93
C VAL A 67 7.07 -10.75 16.45
N ASN A 68 8.06 -10.62 17.34
CA ASN A 68 8.57 -9.30 17.72
C ASN A 68 9.31 -8.68 16.52
N THR A 69 8.90 -7.48 16.11
CA THR A 69 9.38 -6.89 14.86
C THR A 69 9.24 -5.37 14.86
N VAL A 70 9.67 -4.75 13.76
CA VAL A 70 9.46 -3.34 13.47
C VAL A 70 8.77 -3.21 12.11
N LEU A 71 7.58 -2.63 12.10
CA LEU A 71 6.83 -2.28 10.89
C LEU A 71 7.47 -1.07 10.21
N HIS A 72 7.66 -1.16 8.90
CA HIS A 72 8.25 -0.09 8.08
C HIS A 72 7.33 0.38 6.94
N GLY A 73 6.24 -0.33 6.66
CA GLY A 73 5.30 -0.03 5.59
C GLY A 73 4.55 -1.26 5.11
N PHE A 74 3.81 -1.11 4.01
CA PHE A 74 2.91 -2.12 3.45
C PHE A 74 3.30 -2.48 2.03
N ALA A 75 3.38 -3.79 1.74
CA ALA A 75 3.54 -4.29 0.38
C ALA A 75 2.16 -4.44 -0.28
N GLY A 76 2.02 -3.89 -1.48
CA GLY A 76 0.83 -3.98 -2.31
C GLY A 76 1.06 -4.91 -3.50
N TYR A 77 0.04 -5.72 -3.75
CA TYR A 77 -0.06 -6.67 -4.85
C TYR A 77 -1.41 -6.47 -5.54
N PHE A 78 -1.62 -7.13 -6.68
CA PHE A 78 -2.93 -7.19 -7.30
C PHE A 78 -3.20 -8.56 -7.91
N GLU A 79 -4.48 -8.84 -8.06
CA GLU A 79 -5.04 -9.96 -8.81
C GLU A 79 -6.10 -9.40 -9.76
N THR A 80 -6.24 -9.99 -10.94
CA THR A 80 -7.27 -9.59 -11.92
C THR A 80 -7.81 -10.81 -12.64
N THR A 81 -9.12 -10.81 -12.88
CA THR A 81 -9.79 -11.78 -13.75
C THR A 81 -10.00 -11.14 -15.11
N LEU A 82 -9.37 -11.71 -16.14
CA LEU A 82 -9.45 -11.20 -17.51
C LEU A 82 -10.79 -11.63 -18.13
N TYR A 83 -11.08 -12.93 -18.08
CA TYR A 83 -12.33 -13.51 -18.58
C TYR A 83 -12.47 -14.96 -18.11
N GLY A 84 -13.65 -15.36 -17.63
CA GLY A 84 -13.88 -16.72 -17.13
C GLY A 84 -12.89 -17.08 -16.02
N ASP A 85 -12.10 -18.12 -16.22
CA ASP A 85 -11.05 -18.62 -15.34
C ASP A 85 -9.64 -18.05 -15.65
N ILE A 86 -9.51 -17.18 -16.65
CA ILE A 86 -8.24 -16.57 -17.04
C ILE A 86 -7.92 -15.43 -16.06
N THR A 87 -6.83 -15.57 -15.29
CA THR A 87 -6.40 -14.60 -14.27
C THR A 87 -4.93 -14.19 -14.41
N LEU A 88 -4.60 -12.98 -13.96
CA LEU A 88 -3.22 -12.56 -13.70
C LEU A 88 -3.06 -12.14 -12.23
N SER A 89 -1.91 -12.44 -11.64
CA SER A 89 -1.62 -12.12 -10.25
C SER A 89 -0.13 -11.88 -10.02
N ILE A 90 0.19 -10.82 -9.26
CA ILE A 90 1.52 -10.62 -8.66
C ILE A 90 1.54 -10.95 -7.17
N ARG A 91 0.42 -11.41 -6.61
CA ARG A 91 0.35 -11.83 -5.22
C ARG A 91 1.25 -13.08 -5.04
N PRO A 92 2.13 -13.12 -4.02
CA PRO A 92 3.13 -14.19 -3.91
C PRO A 92 2.53 -15.61 -3.94
N GLU A 93 1.39 -15.83 -3.29
CA GLU A 93 0.77 -17.15 -3.18
C GLU A 93 0.08 -17.60 -4.48
N THR A 94 -0.28 -16.69 -5.38
CA THR A 94 -1.02 -16.96 -6.62
C THR A 94 -0.31 -16.42 -7.85
N HIS A 95 0.99 -16.15 -7.75
CA HIS A 95 1.75 -15.42 -8.76
C HIS A 95 1.73 -16.13 -10.12
N SER A 96 1.38 -15.40 -11.18
CA SER A 96 1.31 -15.95 -12.53
C SER A 96 2.70 -16.41 -13.00
N PRO A 97 2.86 -17.67 -13.44
CA PRO A 97 4.16 -18.18 -13.89
C PRO A 97 4.72 -17.37 -15.07
N GLY A 98 6.00 -17.00 -14.98
CA GLY A 98 6.69 -16.27 -16.06
C GLY A 98 6.32 -14.78 -16.19
N MET A 99 5.46 -14.24 -15.33
CA MET A 99 5.05 -12.84 -15.38
C MET A 99 5.98 -11.93 -14.56
N PHE A 100 6.98 -11.31 -15.18
CA PHE A 100 7.94 -10.42 -14.52
C PHE A 100 7.71 -8.92 -14.80
N SER A 101 6.61 -8.58 -15.49
CA SER A 101 6.32 -7.20 -15.93
C SER A 101 5.90 -6.25 -14.80
N TRP A 102 5.55 -6.77 -13.62
CA TRP A 102 5.08 -5.98 -12.49
C TRP A 102 5.79 -6.39 -11.20
N PHE A 103 6.51 -5.45 -10.60
CA PHE A 103 6.98 -5.61 -9.23
C PHE A 103 5.91 -5.14 -8.23
N PRO A 104 5.95 -5.64 -6.98
CA PRO A 104 5.11 -5.12 -5.90
C PRO A 104 5.27 -3.61 -5.72
N ILE A 105 4.24 -3.00 -5.15
CA ILE A 105 4.29 -1.60 -4.72
C ILE A 105 4.54 -1.53 -3.21
N PHE A 106 5.27 -0.54 -2.74
CA PHE A 106 5.56 -0.34 -1.31
C PHE A 106 5.00 1.00 -0.84
N PHE A 107 4.16 0.97 0.19
CA PHE A 107 3.63 2.15 0.89
C PHE A 107 4.38 2.31 2.23
N PRO A 108 5.36 3.22 2.32
CA PRO A 108 6.14 3.42 3.53
C PRO A 108 5.33 4.08 4.66
N ILE A 109 5.81 3.97 5.89
CA ILE A 109 5.36 4.82 7.00
C ILE A 109 6.53 5.69 7.49
N LYS A 110 6.24 6.94 7.89
CA LYS A 110 7.25 7.92 8.33
C LYS A 110 8.05 7.45 9.54
N GLN A 111 7.37 6.89 10.53
CA GLN A 111 7.98 6.44 11.78
C GLN A 111 7.88 4.92 11.87
N PRO A 112 8.99 4.18 11.92
CA PRO A 112 8.97 2.74 12.14
C PRO A 112 8.28 2.42 13.46
N MET A 113 7.45 1.38 13.48
CA MET A 113 6.67 1.02 14.66
C MET A 113 7.10 -0.32 15.22
N SER A 114 7.43 -0.37 16.51
CA SER A 114 7.65 -1.64 17.20
C SER A 114 6.32 -2.38 17.32
N VAL A 115 6.32 -3.66 16.99
CA VAL A 115 5.16 -4.56 17.10
C VAL A 115 5.61 -5.81 17.84
N GLN A 116 4.91 -6.16 18.90
CA GLN A 116 5.18 -7.36 19.70
C GLN A 116 4.44 -8.58 19.11
N ALA A 117 4.99 -9.76 19.36
CA ALA A 117 4.33 -11.02 19.02
C ALA A 117 2.96 -11.10 19.72
N GLY A 118 1.93 -11.45 18.95
CA GLY A 118 0.54 -11.50 19.40
C GLY A 118 -0.25 -10.22 19.14
N GLU A 119 0.41 -9.09 18.83
CA GLU A 119 -0.29 -7.85 18.49
C GLU A 119 -0.93 -7.88 17.10
N LYS A 120 -1.90 -6.98 16.90
CA LYS A 120 -2.56 -6.76 15.61
C LYS A 120 -2.15 -5.40 15.07
N ILE A 121 -1.74 -5.38 13.80
CA ILE A 121 -1.58 -4.15 13.05
C ILE A 121 -2.91 -3.83 12.37
N GLU A 122 -3.53 -2.71 12.71
CA GLU A 122 -4.69 -2.19 11.98
C GLU A 122 -4.23 -1.05 11.08
N VAL A 123 -4.59 -1.09 9.80
CA VAL A 123 -4.28 -0.05 8.83
C VAL A 123 -5.53 0.38 8.10
N ALA A 124 -5.69 1.69 7.96
CA ALA A 124 -6.72 2.31 7.16
C ALA A 124 -6.12 2.80 5.84
N PHE A 125 -6.79 2.50 4.73
CA PHE A 125 -6.44 2.97 3.39
C PHE A 125 -7.62 3.71 2.78
N TRP A 126 -7.32 4.79 2.08
CA TRP A 126 -8.27 5.55 1.28
C TRP A 126 -7.79 5.62 -0.17
N ARG A 127 -8.72 5.48 -1.11
CA ARG A 127 -8.56 5.92 -2.49
C ARG A 127 -9.40 7.17 -2.65
N CYS A 128 -8.74 8.28 -2.92
CA CYS A 128 -9.34 9.60 -3.00
C CYS A 128 -9.24 10.14 -4.43
N SER A 129 -10.15 11.03 -4.82
CA SER A 129 -10.11 11.66 -6.13
C SER A 129 -10.78 13.03 -6.13
N ASN A 130 -10.41 13.83 -7.12
CA ASN A 130 -11.11 15.04 -7.53
C ASN A 130 -11.20 15.04 -9.07
N SER A 131 -11.66 16.15 -9.66
CA SER A 131 -11.84 16.24 -11.12
C SER A 131 -10.54 16.18 -11.95
N LYS A 132 -9.37 16.25 -11.32
CA LYS A 132 -8.07 16.30 -12.00
C LYS A 132 -7.10 15.18 -11.60
N LYS A 133 -7.27 14.59 -10.42
CA LYS A 133 -6.29 13.71 -9.78
C LYS A 133 -6.95 12.60 -8.98
N VAL A 134 -6.24 11.48 -8.87
CA VAL A 134 -6.50 10.38 -7.93
C VAL A 134 -5.29 10.23 -7.02
N TRP A 135 -5.48 9.87 -5.75
CA TRP A 135 -4.38 9.56 -4.83
C TRP A 135 -4.81 8.53 -3.80
N TYR A 136 -3.83 8.08 -3.01
CA TYR A 136 -4.05 7.22 -1.86
C TYR A 136 -3.63 7.93 -0.59
N GLU A 137 -4.38 7.70 0.49
CA GLU A 137 -4.01 8.06 1.85
C GLU A 137 -3.96 6.78 2.67
N TRP A 138 -3.08 6.72 3.68
CA TRP A 138 -3.00 5.56 4.58
C TRP A 138 -2.54 5.94 5.98
N ALA A 139 -3.01 5.19 6.96
CA ALA A 139 -2.64 5.38 8.36
C ALA A 139 -2.64 4.03 9.11
N VAL A 140 -1.64 3.81 9.95
CA VAL A 140 -1.70 2.75 10.97
C VAL A 140 -2.57 3.25 12.10
N VAL A 141 -3.54 2.45 12.52
CA VAL A 141 -4.51 2.73 13.59
C VAL A 141 -4.11 2.00 14.89
N SER A 142 -3.55 0.80 14.76
CA SER A 142 -3.12 -0.06 15.88
C SER A 142 -1.82 -0.78 15.51
N PRO A 143 -0.88 -1.06 16.44
CA PRO A 143 -0.94 -0.82 17.89
C PRO A 143 -0.70 0.63 18.32
N MET A 144 -0.19 1.47 17.41
CA MET A 144 0.00 2.91 17.64
C MET A 144 -0.47 3.67 16.39
N CYS A 145 -1.14 4.81 16.60
CA CYS A 145 -1.59 5.65 15.50
C CYS A 145 -0.39 6.30 14.78
N SER A 146 -0.33 6.16 13.45
CA SER A 146 0.51 7.00 12.62
C SER A 146 -0.20 8.32 12.29
N VAL A 147 0.54 9.25 11.67
CA VAL A 147 -0.10 10.31 10.89
C VAL A 147 -0.86 9.70 9.70
N ILE A 148 -1.83 10.44 9.15
CA ILE A 148 -2.36 10.13 7.83
C ILE A 148 -1.30 10.55 6.80
N HIS A 149 -0.83 9.61 6.00
CA HIS A 149 0.15 9.85 4.95
C HIS A 149 -0.55 10.37 3.70
N ASN A 150 0.10 11.31 3.00
CA ASN A 150 -0.34 11.88 1.73
C ASN A 150 -1.72 12.55 1.78
N THR A 151 -2.06 13.19 2.90
CA THR A 151 -3.33 13.93 3.06
C THR A 151 -3.55 14.86 1.88
N THR A 152 -4.73 14.80 1.25
CA THR A 152 -5.12 15.60 0.07
C THR A 152 -4.21 15.42 -1.16
N GLY A 153 -3.39 14.36 -1.21
CA GLY A 153 -2.46 14.11 -2.31
C GLY A 153 -1.27 15.08 -2.31
N ARG A 154 -0.90 15.63 -1.15
CA ARG A 154 0.13 16.69 -1.06
C ARG A 154 1.52 16.25 -1.53
N SER A 155 1.83 14.96 -1.44
CA SER A 155 3.13 14.40 -1.83
C SER A 155 3.04 13.55 -3.09
N TYR A 156 1.89 12.91 -3.34
CA TYR A 156 1.70 12.06 -4.50
C TYR A 156 0.28 12.10 -5.05
N THR A 157 0.16 12.30 -6.36
CA THR A 157 -1.09 12.16 -7.11
C THR A 157 -0.85 11.45 -8.45
N ILE A 158 -1.89 10.79 -8.94
CA ILE A 158 -1.99 10.17 -10.26
C ILE A 158 -2.86 11.08 -11.12
N GLY A 159 -2.36 11.50 -12.29
CA GLY A 159 -3.12 12.28 -13.27
C GLY A 159 -4.31 11.49 -13.82
N LEU A 160 -5.48 12.15 -13.94
CA LEU A 160 -6.62 11.64 -14.71
C LEU A 160 -6.43 11.85 -16.21
#